data_AF-A0A1V6HL24-F1
#
_entry.id   AF-A0A1V6HL24-F1
#
_cell.length_a   1.000
_cell.length_b   1.000
_cell.length_c   1.000
_cell.angle_alpha   90.00
_cell.angle_beta   90.00
_cell.angle_gamma   90.00
#
_symmetry.space_group_name_H-M   'P 1'
#
loop_
_entity.id
_entity.type
_entity.pdbx_description
1 polymer ?
#
loop_
_entity_poly.entity_id
_entity_poly.type
_entity_poly.pdbx_seq_one_letter_code
_entity_poly.pdbx_strand_id
1 'polypeptide(L)'
;MVRPEGASAAPQGGAAAAVEHAVRLAGDRARTAERWKELVQSAAEEFNQGAFGRALTLVDLAARMARDGEVDPQLAARAFSRAHEAYDTAMLLQAAAESRHRPLLRRLLEIHPGWAPRELLDALDQEPDSKRRRLLLTLLEVWGREARPIVFERLGLAIAAGAREANAWWFLRNLVFLLRHLPREPGSDPRQELELIGPFTSLDWHPSFQRESLLLLAQLPDGLGLPLLVERLRQAEKAAAATPPARSPEELARVFQALAHALVHQGSAEGRRALVEHALARRPGTGDSLARLRELGRIDLANDPPVLARLLAELQELIPRRVLGFVVRRRDEELTLLVTALAATTAPAARAALADLAARFPDSTFGRLAAAGGKAAPAPVVTPEDGEEDEDEVPATPVPEPERASLTGDLDLFGLPGLLQNLQQTEATGRLLVRDADGQLAAEMRLVGGRFASCRSGRLCGEAALYQLLELPFPGSFEFTRTSGAAPPPPGDLRDLLGLLLESMRRHDELRRARALVPDDALLRAGGARPTAPETERDGELVRTVWARVRGGARARDCDEVAPVDLYRIRTLLAHWVGEGALEIAPEPAAP
;
A
#
# COMPACT_ATOMS: atom_id res chain seq x y z
N MET A 1 -48.70 83.18 9.54
CA MET A 1 -48.21 82.51 10.76
C MET A 1 -48.49 81.03 10.62
N VAL A 2 -47.45 80.19 10.63
CA VAL A 2 -47.35 78.77 11.07
C VAL A 2 -46.13 78.15 10.36
N ARG A 3 -45.19 77.60 11.16
CA ARG A 3 -43.95 76.90 10.75
C ARG A 3 -44.25 75.54 10.07
N PRO A 4 -43.24 74.94 9.42
CA PRO A 4 -42.80 73.64 9.93
C PRO A 4 -41.28 73.50 10.08
N GLU A 5 -40.92 72.85 11.18
CA GLU A 5 -39.68 72.10 11.38
C GLU A 5 -39.76 70.76 10.63
N GLY A 6 -38.62 70.27 10.15
CA GLY A 6 -38.49 68.95 9.54
C GLY A 6 -37.05 68.69 9.13
N ALA A 7 -36.28 68.10 10.04
CA ALA A 7 -34.87 67.82 9.93
C ALA A 7 -34.50 66.95 8.72
N SER A 8 -33.46 67.37 8.00
CA SER A 8 -32.67 66.50 7.12
C SER A 8 -31.63 65.76 7.98
N ALA A 9 -31.86 64.47 8.25
CA ALA A 9 -30.85 63.56 8.76
C ALA A 9 -30.36 62.67 7.61
N ALA A 10 -29.06 62.74 7.34
CA ALA A 10 -28.38 61.95 6.32
C ALA A 10 -28.39 60.43 6.62
N PRO A 11 -28.31 59.56 5.61
CA PRO A 11 -28.28 58.10 5.79
C PRO A 11 -26.86 57.65 6.18
N GLN A 12 -26.58 57.50 7.48
CA GLN A 12 -25.28 57.02 7.99
C GLN A 12 -25.21 55.49 8.21
N GLY A 13 -26.26 54.72 7.90
CA GLY A 13 -26.32 53.29 8.26
C GLY A 13 -25.67 52.28 7.28
N GLY A 14 -25.44 52.65 6.01
CA GLY A 14 -25.03 51.68 4.98
C GLY A 14 -23.55 51.30 5.00
N ALA A 15 -22.66 52.26 5.26
CA ALA A 15 -21.22 52.02 5.24
C ALA A 15 -20.74 51.23 6.47
N ALA A 16 -21.28 51.53 7.65
CA ALA A 16 -20.95 50.83 8.89
C ALA A 16 -21.41 49.36 8.88
N ALA A 17 -22.63 49.10 8.39
CA ALA A 17 -23.15 47.73 8.26
C ALA A 17 -22.38 46.89 7.23
N ALA A 18 -21.92 47.50 6.13
CA ALA A 18 -21.06 46.84 5.15
C ALA A 18 -19.68 46.48 5.73
N VAL A 19 -19.11 47.37 6.56
CA VAL A 19 -17.84 47.12 7.28
C VAL A 19 -18.01 46.03 8.33
N GLU A 20 -19.08 46.03 9.14
CA GLU A 20 -19.36 44.96 10.11
C GLU A 20 -19.60 43.59 9.45
N HIS A 21 -20.28 43.58 8.30
CA HIS A 21 -20.45 42.35 7.51
C HIS A 21 -19.12 41.85 6.94
N ALA A 22 -18.27 42.74 6.43
CA ALA A 22 -16.94 42.40 5.94
C ALA A 22 -16.02 41.89 7.06
N VAL A 23 -16.06 42.49 8.26
CA VAL A 23 -15.29 42.05 9.44
C VAL A 23 -15.74 40.68 9.92
N ARG A 24 -17.06 40.41 9.95
CA ARG A 24 -17.60 39.09 10.30
C ARG A 24 -17.22 38.02 9.27
N LEU A 25 -17.37 38.30 7.98
CA LEU A 25 -16.90 37.42 6.90
C LEU A 25 -15.39 37.15 6.99
N ALA A 26 -14.60 38.15 7.37
CA ALA A 26 -13.16 37.99 7.60
C ALA A 26 -12.87 37.11 8.82
N GLY A 27 -13.61 37.27 9.92
CA GLY A 27 -13.51 36.42 11.10
C GLY A 27 -13.94 34.96 10.86
N ASP A 28 -14.96 34.74 10.03
CA ASP A 28 -15.38 33.40 9.63
C ASP A 28 -14.34 32.74 8.73
N ARG A 29 -13.77 33.47 7.76
CA ARG A 29 -12.67 32.99 6.92
C ARG A 29 -11.42 32.63 7.71
N ALA A 30 -11.05 33.43 8.71
CA ALA A 30 -9.90 33.15 9.56
C ALA A 30 -10.10 31.84 10.36
N ARG A 31 -11.28 31.66 10.95
CA ARG A 31 -11.64 30.42 11.67
C ARG A 31 -11.70 29.20 10.75
N THR A 32 -12.23 29.34 9.54
CA THR A 32 -12.19 28.29 8.52
C THR A 32 -10.76 27.91 8.15
N ALA A 33 -9.88 28.90 7.98
CA ALA A 33 -8.47 28.65 7.66
C ALA A 33 -7.71 27.96 8.82
N GLU A 34 -7.99 28.29 10.08
CA GLU A 34 -7.41 27.59 11.24
C GLU A 34 -7.87 26.14 11.31
N ARG A 35 -9.18 25.89 11.26
CA ARG A 35 -9.75 24.52 11.25
C ARG A 35 -9.22 23.70 10.08
N TRP A 36 -9.08 24.31 8.91
CA TRP A 36 -8.54 23.64 7.74
C TRP A 36 -7.07 23.20 7.95
N LYS A 37 -6.24 24.01 8.62
CA LYS A 37 -4.87 23.60 8.97
C LYS A 37 -4.86 22.43 9.95
N GLU A 38 -5.75 22.46 10.93
CA GLU A 38 -5.93 21.33 11.86
C GLU A 38 -6.31 20.06 11.09
N LEU A 39 -7.25 20.13 10.12
CA LEU A 39 -7.59 18.98 9.27
C LEU A 39 -6.37 18.38 8.56
N VAL A 40 -5.52 19.22 7.96
CA VAL A 40 -4.31 18.78 7.25
C VAL A 40 -3.32 18.11 8.21
N GLN A 41 -3.16 18.66 9.42
CA GLN A 41 -2.27 18.09 10.44
C GLN A 41 -2.82 16.77 10.99
N SER A 42 -4.10 16.73 11.39
CA SER A 42 -4.76 15.54 11.90
C SER A 42 -4.75 14.39 10.89
N ALA A 43 -4.79 14.68 9.59
CA ALA A 43 -4.65 13.64 8.57
C ALA A 43 -3.31 12.88 8.69
N ALA A 44 -2.19 13.59 8.87
CA ALA A 44 -0.90 12.96 9.06
C ALA A 44 -0.82 12.20 10.40
N GLU A 45 -1.39 12.76 11.47
CA GLU A 45 -1.42 12.11 12.79
C GLU A 45 -2.21 10.80 12.79
N GLU A 46 -3.40 10.79 12.17
CA GLU A 46 -4.22 9.58 12.00
C GLU A 46 -3.50 8.53 11.15
N PHE A 47 -2.81 8.97 10.08
CA PHE A 47 -2.01 8.06 9.24
C PHE A 47 -0.90 7.40 10.04
N ASN A 48 -0.17 8.20 10.83
CA ASN A 48 0.96 7.75 11.63
C ASN A 48 0.56 6.79 12.75
N GLN A 49 -0.73 6.75 13.09
CA GLN A 49 -1.30 5.82 14.07
C GLN A 49 -1.91 4.57 13.42
N GLY A 50 -1.84 4.44 12.09
CA GLY A 50 -2.35 3.30 11.34
C GLY A 50 -3.80 3.43 10.90
N ALA A 51 -4.47 4.55 11.16
CA ALA A 51 -5.85 4.81 10.74
C ALA A 51 -5.89 5.35 9.29
N PHE A 52 -5.38 4.56 8.33
CA PHE A 52 -5.16 5.02 6.95
C PHE A 52 -6.42 5.56 6.26
N GLY A 53 -7.55 4.83 6.31
CA GLY A 53 -8.80 5.25 5.67
C GLY A 53 -9.34 6.59 6.20
N ARG A 54 -9.18 6.82 7.50
CA ARG A 54 -9.56 8.08 8.14
C ARG A 54 -8.62 9.21 7.74
N ALA A 55 -7.31 8.98 7.78
CA ALA A 55 -6.32 9.94 7.30
C ALA A 55 -6.62 10.41 5.87
N LEU A 56 -6.95 9.46 4.97
CA LEU A 56 -7.34 9.78 3.61
C LEU A 56 -8.57 10.68 3.57
N THR A 57 -9.61 10.34 4.33
CA THR A 57 -10.84 11.15 4.37
C THR A 57 -10.56 12.59 4.81
N LEU A 58 -9.73 12.78 5.84
CA LEU A 58 -9.38 14.11 6.35
C LEU A 58 -8.65 14.95 5.31
N VAL A 59 -7.65 14.36 4.63
CA VAL A 59 -6.89 15.09 3.64
C VAL A 59 -7.69 15.34 2.35
N ASP A 60 -8.59 14.42 1.95
CA ASP A 60 -9.49 14.62 0.82
C ASP A 60 -10.49 15.76 1.10
N LEU A 61 -11.02 15.85 2.33
CA LEU A 61 -11.86 16.97 2.75
C LEU A 61 -11.08 18.29 2.68
N ALA A 62 -9.87 18.33 3.23
CA ALA A 62 -9.01 19.51 3.17
C ALA A 62 -8.70 19.92 1.71
N ALA A 63 -8.43 18.95 0.83
CA ALA A 63 -8.16 19.21 -0.58
C ALA A 63 -9.38 19.75 -1.33
N ARG A 64 -10.59 19.30 -0.98
CA ARG A 64 -11.85 19.82 -1.53
C ARG A 64 -12.12 21.25 -1.09
N MET A 65 -12.01 21.56 0.22
CA MET A 65 -12.18 22.92 0.73
C MET A 65 -11.24 23.93 0.03
N ALA A 66 -10.00 23.52 -0.24
CA ALA A 66 -9.05 24.34 -0.99
C ALA A 66 -9.47 24.53 -2.47
N ARG A 67 -9.98 23.47 -3.12
CA ARG A 67 -10.45 23.51 -4.51
C ARG A 67 -11.70 24.38 -4.68
N ASP A 68 -12.61 24.33 -3.72
CA ASP A 68 -13.89 25.03 -3.73
C ASP A 68 -13.76 26.51 -3.33
N GLY A 69 -12.54 26.96 -3.01
CA GLY A 69 -12.22 28.36 -2.68
C GLY A 69 -12.65 28.78 -1.27
N GLU A 70 -12.93 27.81 -0.39
CA GLU A 70 -13.26 28.06 1.03
C GLU A 70 -12.05 28.55 1.82
N VAL A 71 -10.84 28.25 1.34
CA VAL A 71 -9.56 28.65 1.91
C VAL A 71 -8.78 29.44 0.86
N ASP A 72 -7.98 30.40 1.33
CA ASP A 72 -7.09 31.17 0.45
C ASP A 72 -6.17 30.23 -0.36
N PRO A 73 -6.15 30.32 -1.71
CA PRO A 73 -5.38 29.40 -2.55
C PRO A 73 -3.86 29.44 -2.30
N GLN A 74 -3.30 30.59 -1.94
CA GLN A 74 -1.86 30.69 -1.65
C GLN A 74 -1.51 30.04 -0.32
N LEU A 75 -2.36 30.22 0.70
CA LEU A 75 -2.26 29.52 1.97
C LEU A 75 -2.34 28.00 1.76
N ALA A 76 -3.35 27.54 1.00
CA ALA A 76 -3.56 26.13 0.74
C ALA A 76 -2.37 25.49 0.00
N ALA A 77 -1.87 26.15 -1.05
CA ALA A 77 -0.71 25.68 -1.82
C ALA A 77 0.56 25.57 -0.94
N ARG A 78 0.81 26.56 -0.07
CA ARG A 78 1.98 26.55 0.84
C ARG A 78 1.88 25.47 1.91
N ALA A 79 0.68 25.19 2.42
CA ALA A 79 0.49 24.15 3.42
C ALA A 79 0.62 22.76 2.80
N PHE A 80 -0.03 22.50 1.66
CA PHE A 80 0.09 21.19 0.98
C PHE A 80 1.49 20.90 0.43
N SER A 81 2.30 21.90 0.09
CA SER A 81 3.67 21.65 -0.38
C SER A 81 4.56 20.97 0.66
N ARG A 82 4.32 21.20 1.96
CA ARG A 82 5.09 20.60 3.07
C ARG A 82 4.34 19.60 3.91
N ALA A 83 3.01 19.52 3.80
CA ALA A 83 2.18 18.62 4.62
C ALA A 83 2.64 17.16 4.56
N HIS A 84 3.18 16.74 3.42
CA HIS A 84 3.73 15.41 3.20
C HIS A 84 4.90 15.04 4.15
N GLU A 85 5.63 16.03 4.69
CA GLU A 85 6.76 15.82 5.61
C GLU A 85 6.32 15.32 6.99
N ALA A 86 5.04 15.51 7.35
CA ALA A 86 4.50 15.09 8.64
C ALA A 86 4.17 13.58 8.72
N TYR A 87 4.22 12.87 7.59
CA TYR A 87 3.92 11.44 7.54
C TYR A 87 5.14 10.61 7.91
N ASP A 88 4.95 9.62 8.79
CA ASP A 88 6.00 8.74 9.27
C ASP A 88 6.46 7.77 8.18
N THR A 89 7.77 7.64 8.05
CA THR A 89 8.41 6.80 7.03
C THR A 89 8.09 5.31 7.22
N ALA A 90 8.04 4.81 8.45
CA ALA A 90 7.77 3.40 8.69
C ALA A 90 6.32 3.06 8.36
N MET A 91 5.37 3.94 8.72
CA MET A 91 3.96 3.78 8.39
C MET A 91 3.69 3.86 6.88
N LEU A 92 4.37 4.76 6.16
CA LEU A 92 4.27 4.81 4.68
C LEU A 92 4.79 3.51 4.03
N LEU A 93 5.91 2.99 4.51
CA LEU A 93 6.46 1.72 4.02
C LEU A 93 5.56 0.53 4.35
N GLN A 94 4.95 0.52 5.54
CA GLN A 94 3.98 -0.50 5.94
C GLN A 94 2.75 -0.48 5.04
N ALA A 95 2.16 0.70 4.83
CA ALA A 95 1.02 0.85 3.94
C ALA A 95 1.36 0.40 2.50
N ALA A 96 2.56 0.70 2.00
CA ALA A 96 2.96 0.31 0.65
C ALA A 96 3.18 -1.20 0.47
N ALA A 97 3.59 -1.89 1.54
CA ALA A 97 3.81 -3.33 1.55
C ALA A 97 2.51 -4.12 1.36
N GLU A 98 1.37 -3.58 1.81
CA GLU A 98 0.07 -4.23 1.72
C GLU A 98 -0.69 -3.79 0.46
N SER A 99 -0.90 -4.73 -0.49
CA SER A 99 -1.56 -4.41 -1.77
C SER A 99 -2.93 -3.74 -1.61
N ARG A 100 -3.67 -4.03 -0.53
CA ARG A 100 -4.97 -3.42 -0.22
C ARG A 100 -4.90 -1.91 0.06
N HIS A 101 -3.79 -1.41 0.60
CA HIS A 101 -3.62 0.01 0.93
C HIS A 101 -3.01 0.84 -0.20
N ARG A 102 -2.52 0.21 -1.28
CA ARG A 102 -1.91 0.91 -2.41
C ARG A 102 -2.83 1.94 -3.08
N PRO A 103 -4.15 1.69 -3.29
CA PRO A 103 -5.05 2.70 -3.83
C PRO A 103 -5.18 3.94 -2.94
N LEU A 104 -5.19 3.73 -1.62
CA LEU A 104 -5.24 4.81 -0.64
C LEU A 104 -3.96 5.65 -0.69
N LEU A 105 -2.80 5.01 -0.69
CA LEU A 105 -1.53 5.69 -0.86
C LEU A 105 -1.47 6.44 -2.19
N ARG A 106 -1.93 5.83 -3.29
CA ARG A 106 -1.98 6.49 -4.60
C ARG A 106 -2.75 7.80 -4.53
N ARG A 107 -3.93 7.79 -3.89
CA ARG A 107 -4.76 8.98 -3.70
C ARG A 107 -4.08 10.02 -2.82
N LEU A 108 -3.42 9.58 -1.74
CA LEU A 108 -2.67 10.46 -0.85
C LEU A 108 -1.53 11.18 -1.60
N LEU A 109 -0.81 10.49 -2.49
CA LEU A 109 0.25 11.09 -3.32
C LEU A 109 -0.30 12.13 -4.31
N GLU A 110 -1.52 11.96 -4.84
CA GLU A 110 -2.15 12.94 -5.74
C GLU A 110 -2.47 14.26 -5.04
N ILE A 111 -2.80 14.21 -3.75
CA ILE A 111 -3.19 15.39 -2.97
C ILE A 111 -1.96 16.21 -2.56
N HIS A 112 -0.84 15.54 -2.29
CA HIS A 112 0.39 16.19 -1.82
C HIS A 112 1.38 16.45 -2.97
N PRO A 113 1.52 17.70 -3.44
CA PRO A 113 2.39 18.00 -4.58
C PRO A 113 3.88 17.72 -4.32
N GLY A 114 4.34 17.75 -3.06
CA GLY A 114 5.72 17.37 -2.69
C GLY A 114 6.03 15.89 -2.92
N TRP A 115 5.03 15.07 -3.20
CA TRP A 115 5.17 13.67 -3.61
C TRP A 115 4.89 13.43 -5.09
N ALA A 116 4.83 14.49 -5.90
CA ALA A 116 4.79 14.34 -7.35
C ALA A 116 6.07 13.63 -7.85
N PRO A 117 6.03 12.86 -8.96
CA PRO A 117 7.17 12.06 -9.40
C PRO A 117 8.45 12.89 -9.63
N ARG A 118 8.33 14.15 -10.10
CA ARG A 118 9.49 15.04 -10.31
C ARG A 118 10.15 15.41 -8.98
N GLU A 119 9.35 15.81 -7.99
CA GLU A 119 9.84 16.16 -6.64
C GLU A 119 10.48 14.95 -5.94
N LEU A 120 9.87 13.76 -6.07
CA LEU A 120 10.43 12.52 -5.54
C LEU A 120 11.78 12.18 -6.17
N LEU A 121 11.96 12.42 -7.47
CA LEU A 121 13.22 12.19 -8.18
C LEU A 121 14.29 13.22 -7.80
N ASP A 122 13.91 14.48 -7.58
CA ASP A 122 14.81 15.52 -7.08
C ASP A 122 15.30 15.19 -5.67
N ALA A 123 14.40 14.74 -4.79
CA ALA A 123 14.76 14.26 -3.46
C ALA A 123 15.67 13.02 -3.53
N LEU A 124 15.40 12.08 -4.47
CA LEU A 124 16.14 10.82 -4.58
C LEU A 124 17.59 11.02 -5.02
N ASP A 125 17.87 12.01 -5.86
CA ASP A 125 19.22 12.30 -6.38
C ASP A 125 20.21 12.63 -5.25
N GLN A 126 19.75 13.39 -4.25
CA GLN A 126 20.58 13.91 -3.17
C GLN A 126 20.44 13.12 -1.86
N GLU A 127 19.78 11.97 -1.85
CA GLU A 127 19.41 11.26 -0.61
C GLU A 127 20.48 10.26 -0.13
N PRO A 128 21.25 10.56 0.94
CA PRO A 128 22.26 9.63 1.48
C PRO A 128 21.65 8.52 2.35
N ASP A 129 20.50 8.75 2.99
CA ASP A 129 19.92 7.80 3.93
C ASP A 129 19.24 6.64 3.21
N SER A 130 19.63 5.41 3.57
CA SER A 130 19.13 4.20 2.91
C SER A 130 17.63 3.95 3.14
N LYS A 131 17.10 4.34 4.31
CA LYS A 131 15.68 4.13 4.66
C LYS A 131 14.81 5.14 3.92
N ARG A 132 15.20 6.40 3.89
CA ARG A 132 14.50 7.47 3.15
C ARG A 132 14.53 7.24 1.65
N ARG A 133 15.68 6.85 1.10
CA ARG A 133 15.82 6.38 -0.28
C ARG A 133 14.88 5.23 -0.63
N ARG A 134 14.76 4.23 0.25
CA ARG A 134 13.79 3.13 0.07
C ARG A 134 12.35 3.67 0.02
N LEU A 135 12.00 4.60 0.91
CA LEU A 135 10.70 5.26 0.87
C LEU A 135 10.47 5.95 -0.49
N LEU A 136 11.39 6.80 -0.94
CA LEU A 136 11.25 7.54 -2.21
C LEU A 136 11.04 6.60 -3.41
N LEU A 137 11.82 5.51 -3.49
CA LEU A 137 11.63 4.47 -4.51
C LEU A 137 10.25 3.82 -4.42
N THR A 138 9.81 3.50 -3.20
CA THR A 138 8.50 2.87 -2.96
C THR A 138 7.35 3.80 -3.36
N LEU A 139 7.44 5.11 -3.05
CA LEU A 139 6.42 6.08 -3.45
C LEU A 139 6.37 6.25 -4.98
N LEU A 140 7.51 6.24 -5.66
CA LEU A 140 7.57 6.23 -7.13
C LEU A 140 6.94 4.95 -7.72
N GLU A 141 7.14 3.78 -7.08
CA GLU A 141 6.46 2.53 -7.46
C GLU A 141 4.94 2.60 -7.29
N VAL A 142 4.43 3.30 -6.27
CA VAL A 142 2.99 3.53 -6.08
C VAL A 142 2.40 4.40 -7.20
N TRP A 143 3.12 5.39 -7.72
CA TRP A 143 2.72 6.12 -8.94
C TRP A 143 2.62 5.21 -10.17
N GLY A 144 3.43 4.15 -10.21
CA GLY A 144 3.36 3.12 -11.24
C GLY A 144 3.59 3.67 -12.65
N ARG A 145 2.62 3.47 -13.54
CA ARG A 145 2.76 3.78 -14.97
C ARG A 145 3.10 5.25 -15.23
N GLU A 146 2.47 6.17 -14.49
CA GLU A 146 2.61 7.62 -14.69
C GLU A 146 4.01 8.14 -14.35
N ALA A 147 4.73 7.49 -13.43
CA ALA A 147 6.09 7.87 -13.07
C ALA A 147 7.11 7.45 -14.13
N ARG A 148 6.85 6.37 -14.88
CA ARG A 148 7.82 5.78 -15.82
C ARG A 148 8.36 6.77 -16.86
N PRO A 149 7.53 7.53 -17.63
CA PRO A 149 8.06 8.47 -18.63
C PRO A 149 8.91 9.58 -18.00
N ILE A 150 8.59 10.00 -16.76
CA ILE A 150 9.35 11.01 -16.02
C ILE A 150 10.71 10.46 -15.59
N VAL A 151 10.76 9.21 -15.13
CA VAL A 151 12.02 8.50 -14.81
C VAL A 151 12.88 8.33 -16.07
N PHE A 152 12.26 7.99 -17.20
CA PHE A 152 12.94 7.82 -18.49
C PHE A 152 13.56 9.14 -18.97
N GLU A 153 12.79 10.23 -18.95
CA GLU A 153 13.26 11.58 -19.24
C GLU A 153 14.43 11.98 -18.32
N ARG A 154 14.27 11.75 -17.01
CA ARG A 154 15.30 12.07 -16.00
C ARG A 154 16.60 11.31 -16.27
N LEU A 155 16.53 10.03 -16.65
CA LEU A 155 17.69 9.23 -17.01
C LEU A 155 18.40 9.81 -18.24
N GLY A 156 17.66 10.19 -19.28
CA GLY A 156 18.20 10.84 -20.47
C GLY A 156 18.92 12.17 -20.16
N LEU A 157 18.33 13.01 -19.32
CA LEU A 157 18.94 14.27 -18.88
C LEU A 157 20.21 14.05 -18.06
N ALA A 158 20.20 13.08 -17.14
CA ALA A 158 21.38 12.75 -16.33
C ALA A 158 22.56 12.27 -17.19
N ILE A 159 22.29 11.54 -18.28
CA ILE A 159 23.31 11.14 -19.27
C ILE A 159 23.83 12.36 -20.02
N ALA A 160 22.95 13.22 -20.53
CA ALA A 160 23.31 14.38 -21.33
C ALA A 160 24.14 15.40 -20.53
N ALA A 161 23.83 15.57 -19.25
CA ALA A 161 24.63 16.38 -18.32
C ALA A 161 26.03 15.80 -18.06
N GLY A 162 26.30 14.57 -18.52
CA GLY A 162 27.55 13.87 -18.37
C GLY A 162 27.85 13.64 -16.91
N ALA A 163 27.04 12.83 -16.23
CA ALA A 163 27.11 12.52 -14.80
C ALA A 163 28.58 12.27 -14.33
N ARG A 164 29.27 13.35 -13.97
CA ARG A 164 30.74 13.48 -13.91
C ARG A 164 31.28 13.40 -12.48
N GLU A 165 30.46 12.98 -11.53
CA GLU A 165 30.86 12.78 -10.16
C GLU A 165 31.19 11.31 -9.89
N ALA A 166 32.17 11.08 -9.01
CA ALA A 166 32.71 9.75 -8.69
C ALA A 166 31.69 8.75 -8.13
N ASN A 167 30.42 9.13 -7.94
CA ASN A 167 29.35 8.28 -7.42
C ASN A 167 28.04 8.35 -8.23
N ALA A 168 28.03 8.99 -9.42
CA ALA A 168 26.82 9.19 -10.20
C ALA A 168 26.11 7.88 -10.60
N TRP A 169 26.84 6.77 -10.64
CA TRP A 169 26.28 5.44 -10.91
C TRP A 169 25.21 5.03 -9.89
N TRP A 170 25.25 5.55 -8.66
CA TRP A 170 24.28 5.19 -7.63
C TRP A 170 22.88 5.72 -7.97
N PHE A 171 22.78 7.00 -8.36
CA PHE A 171 21.54 7.59 -8.81
C PHE A 171 21.05 6.99 -10.12
N LEU A 172 21.93 6.83 -11.12
CA LEU A 172 21.60 6.18 -12.39
C LEU A 172 21.07 4.75 -12.18
N ARG A 173 21.64 4.00 -11.23
CA ARG A 173 21.16 2.67 -10.85
C ARG A 173 19.75 2.73 -10.29
N ASN A 174 19.39 3.73 -9.49
CA ASN A 174 18.02 3.85 -9.00
C ASN A 174 17.03 4.15 -10.11
N LEU A 175 17.40 4.99 -11.09
CA LEU A 175 16.54 5.28 -12.24
C LEU A 175 16.31 4.02 -13.08
N VAL A 176 17.37 3.24 -13.35
CA VAL A 176 17.25 1.96 -14.05
C VAL A 176 16.44 0.94 -13.23
N PHE A 177 16.64 0.91 -11.91
CA PHE A 177 15.81 0.11 -11.00
C PHE A 177 14.34 0.49 -11.15
N LEU A 178 13.98 1.77 -11.12
CA LEU A 178 12.60 2.23 -11.29
C LEU A 178 12.05 1.84 -12.67
N LEU A 179 12.81 2.03 -13.76
CA LEU A 179 12.42 1.55 -15.10
C LEU A 179 12.25 0.02 -15.18
N ARG A 180 12.78 -0.75 -14.24
CA ARG A 180 12.52 -2.19 -14.15
C ARG A 180 11.21 -2.53 -13.43
N HIS A 181 10.79 -1.73 -12.45
CA HIS A 181 9.63 -2.05 -11.60
C HIS A 181 8.36 -1.30 -12.00
N LEU A 182 8.49 -0.15 -12.67
CA LEU A 182 7.33 0.61 -13.15
C LEU A 182 6.78 -0.04 -14.44
N PRO A 183 5.46 -0.17 -14.62
CA PRO A 183 4.91 -0.73 -15.85
C PRO A 183 5.05 0.23 -17.04
N ARG A 184 5.29 -0.31 -18.24
CA ARG A 184 5.29 0.45 -19.50
C ARG A 184 3.90 0.98 -19.83
N GLU A 185 3.86 2.10 -20.57
CA GLU A 185 2.63 2.58 -21.19
C GLU A 185 2.28 1.72 -22.41
N PRO A 186 0.99 1.37 -22.62
CA PRO A 186 0.58 0.69 -23.84
C PRO A 186 0.98 1.51 -25.08
N GLY A 187 1.70 0.90 -26.02
CA GLY A 187 2.16 1.56 -27.25
C GLY A 187 3.49 2.30 -27.14
N SER A 188 4.15 2.33 -25.98
CA SER A 188 5.53 2.84 -25.88
C SER A 188 6.49 2.01 -26.74
N ASP A 189 7.39 2.65 -27.50
CA ASP A 189 8.39 1.94 -28.30
C ASP A 189 9.55 1.43 -27.41
N PRO A 190 9.68 0.11 -27.19
CA PRO A 190 10.74 -0.45 -26.34
C PRO A 190 12.15 -0.27 -26.93
N ARG A 191 12.27 0.09 -28.22
CA ARG A 191 13.57 0.39 -28.85
C ARG A 191 14.22 1.64 -28.27
N GLN A 192 13.44 2.64 -27.90
CA GLN A 192 13.97 3.85 -27.25
C GLN A 192 14.63 3.50 -25.90
N GLU A 193 14.03 2.56 -25.16
CA GLU A 193 14.65 2.06 -23.94
C GLU A 193 15.94 1.30 -24.24
N LEU A 194 15.94 0.39 -25.22
CA LEU A 194 17.14 -0.33 -25.64
C LEU A 194 18.29 0.63 -26.00
N GLU A 195 18.01 1.67 -26.79
CA GLU A 195 19.00 2.68 -27.19
C GLU A 195 19.56 3.43 -25.98
N LEU A 196 18.70 3.79 -25.03
CA LEU A 196 19.10 4.51 -23.82
C LEU A 196 19.95 3.63 -22.88
N ILE A 197 19.55 2.38 -22.66
CA ILE A 197 20.17 1.52 -21.63
C ILE A 197 21.29 0.61 -22.16
N GLY A 198 21.33 0.36 -23.46
CA GLY A 198 22.31 -0.51 -24.10
C GLY A 198 23.77 -0.13 -23.77
N PRO A 199 24.15 1.16 -23.80
CA PRO A 199 25.47 1.62 -23.38
C PRO A 199 25.82 1.28 -21.91
N PHE A 200 24.84 1.24 -21.01
CA PHE A 200 25.06 0.97 -19.58
C PHE A 200 25.40 -0.48 -19.25
N THR A 201 25.26 -1.36 -20.23
CA THR A 201 25.62 -2.78 -20.08
C THR A 201 27.08 -3.08 -20.41
N SER A 202 27.86 -2.07 -20.82
CA SER A 202 29.29 -2.23 -21.09
C SER A 202 30.09 -2.59 -19.84
N LEU A 203 31.30 -3.14 -20.07
CA LEU A 203 32.26 -3.46 -19.01
C LEU A 203 33.01 -2.24 -18.48
N ASP A 204 32.57 -1.03 -18.80
CA ASP A 204 33.17 0.21 -18.27
C ASP A 204 32.42 0.69 -17.02
N TRP A 205 31.19 0.21 -16.81
CA TRP A 205 30.32 0.63 -15.71
C TRP A 205 30.49 -0.19 -14.45
N HIS A 206 30.29 0.44 -13.29
CA HIS A 206 30.31 -0.26 -12.00
C HIS A 206 29.39 -1.51 -12.02
N PRO A 207 29.83 -2.71 -11.55
CA PRO A 207 29.08 -3.96 -11.70
C PRO A 207 27.65 -3.91 -11.15
N SER A 208 27.42 -3.17 -10.06
CA SER A 208 26.07 -3.02 -9.48
C SER A 208 25.12 -2.21 -10.36
N PHE A 209 25.65 -1.24 -11.13
CA PHE A 209 24.85 -0.50 -12.11
C PHE A 209 24.60 -1.35 -13.35
N GLN A 210 25.68 -1.96 -13.88
CA GLN A 210 25.62 -2.85 -15.03
C GLN A 210 24.60 -3.99 -14.84
N ARG A 211 24.56 -4.61 -13.65
CA ARG A 211 23.59 -5.66 -13.30
C ARG A 211 22.15 -5.18 -13.48
N GLU A 212 21.81 -4.01 -12.96
CA GLU A 212 20.44 -3.48 -13.06
C GLU A 212 20.07 -3.20 -14.52
N SER A 213 21.00 -2.69 -15.32
CA SER A 213 20.81 -2.45 -16.75
C SER A 213 20.64 -3.76 -17.55
N LEU A 214 21.41 -4.80 -17.25
CA LEU A 214 21.24 -6.13 -17.85
C LEU A 214 19.87 -6.73 -17.53
N LEU A 215 19.39 -6.52 -16.31
CA LEU A 215 18.07 -7.01 -15.89
C LEU A 215 16.93 -6.28 -16.58
N LEU A 216 17.06 -4.97 -16.81
CA LEU A 216 16.09 -4.23 -17.60
C LEU A 216 16.09 -4.66 -19.08
N LEU A 217 17.26 -4.92 -19.68
CA LEU A 217 17.35 -5.48 -21.04
C LEU A 217 16.61 -6.81 -21.18
N ALA A 218 16.72 -7.70 -20.18
CA ALA A 218 16.05 -8.99 -20.18
C ALA A 218 14.52 -8.87 -20.13
N GLN A 219 13.99 -7.76 -19.61
CA GLN A 219 12.55 -7.48 -19.53
C GLN A 219 12.01 -6.70 -20.74
N LEU A 220 12.83 -6.44 -21.76
CA LEU A 220 12.33 -5.88 -23.01
C LEU A 220 11.46 -6.92 -23.74
N PRO A 221 10.31 -6.51 -24.29
CA PRO A 221 9.37 -7.42 -24.94
C PRO A 221 9.97 -8.10 -26.17
N ASP A 222 9.40 -9.24 -26.53
CA ASP A 222 9.73 -10.01 -27.74
C ASP A 222 11.21 -10.38 -27.89
N GLY A 223 11.96 -10.37 -26.78
CA GLY A 223 13.39 -10.65 -26.78
C GLY A 223 14.25 -9.58 -27.44
N LEU A 224 13.75 -8.35 -27.55
CA LEU A 224 14.48 -7.23 -28.15
C LEU A 224 15.87 -7.00 -27.53
N GLY A 225 16.04 -7.25 -26.22
CA GLY A 225 17.33 -7.13 -25.53
C GLY A 225 18.29 -8.32 -25.70
N LEU A 226 17.82 -9.46 -26.20
CA LEU A 226 18.57 -10.72 -26.23
C LEU A 226 19.88 -10.64 -27.04
N PRO A 227 19.90 -10.09 -28.27
CA PRO A 227 21.13 -10.03 -29.05
C PRO A 227 22.26 -9.29 -28.31
N LEU A 228 21.90 -8.22 -27.59
CA LEU A 228 22.85 -7.45 -26.80
C LEU A 228 23.31 -8.23 -25.55
N LEU A 229 22.43 -8.97 -24.88
CA LEU A 229 22.82 -9.82 -23.74
C LEU A 229 23.84 -10.91 -24.16
N VAL A 230 23.60 -11.57 -25.30
CA VAL A 230 24.51 -12.57 -25.86
C VAL A 230 25.85 -11.95 -26.25
N GLU A 231 25.83 -10.76 -26.84
CA GLU A 231 27.05 -10.02 -27.17
C GLU A 231 27.84 -9.62 -25.91
N ARG A 232 27.16 -9.14 -24.86
CA ARG A 232 27.81 -8.81 -23.58
C ARG A 232 28.42 -10.04 -22.89
N LEU A 233 27.81 -11.21 -23.03
CA LEU A 233 28.41 -12.47 -22.58
C LEU A 233 29.74 -12.74 -23.28
N ARG A 234 29.77 -12.66 -24.61
CA ARG A 234 31.00 -12.87 -25.40
C ARG A 234 32.09 -11.85 -25.06
N GLN A 235 31.71 -10.59 -24.86
CA GLN A 235 32.65 -9.54 -24.44
C GLN A 235 33.21 -9.80 -23.05
N ALA A 236 32.39 -10.25 -22.09
CA ALA A 236 32.85 -10.62 -20.76
C ALA A 236 33.82 -11.81 -20.81
N GLU A 237 33.56 -12.81 -21.65
CA GLU A 237 34.47 -13.94 -21.87
C GLU A 237 35.81 -13.50 -22.47
N LYS A 238 35.78 -12.62 -23.47
CA LYS A 238 36.99 -12.05 -24.06
C LYS A 238 37.79 -11.24 -23.03
N ALA A 239 37.10 -10.44 -22.20
CA ALA A 239 37.73 -9.66 -21.13
C ALA A 239 38.36 -10.55 -20.05
N ALA A 240 37.73 -11.69 -19.74
CA ALA A 240 38.25 -12.69 -18.80
C ALA A 240 39.50 -13.41 -19.33
N ALA A 241 39.61 -13.58 -20.65
CA ALA A 241 40.77 -14.19 -21.30
C ALA A 241 41.93 -13.20 -21.57
N ALA A 242 41.71 -11.89 -21.40
CA ALA A 242 42.75 -10.88 -21.61
C ALA A 242 43.87 -10.99 -20.57
N THR A 243 45.09 -10.59 -20.94
CA THR A 243 46.27 -10.57 -20.04
C THR A 243 46.90 -9.17 -20.03
N PRO A 244 46.85 -8.42 -18.91
CA PRO A 244 46.05 -8.71 -17.71
C PRO A 244 44.54 -8.62 -18.00
N PRO A 245 43.68 -9.28 -17.20
CA PRO A 245 42.24 -9.19 -17.37
C PRO A 245 41.76 -7.75 -17.14
N ALA A 246 40.74 -7.33 -17.90
CA ALA A 246 40.23 -5.95 -17.86
C ALA A 246 39.55 -5.57 -16.52
N ARG A 247 39.17 -6.58 -15.73
CA ARG A 247 38.54 -6.45 -14.41
C ARG A 247 39.07 -7.53 -13.48
N SER A 248 38.87 -7.35 -12.18
CA SER A 248 39.20 -8.38 -11.21
C SER A 248 38.33 -9.65 -11.43
N PRO A 249 38.83 -10.85 -11.07
CA PRO A 249 38.05 -12.09 -11.17
C PRO A 249 36.71 -12.04 -10.42
N GLU A 250 36.65 -11.36 -9.27
CA GLU A 250 35.43 -11.20 -8.47
C GLU A 250 34.39 -10.33 -9.17
N GLU A 251 34.80 -9.24 -9.82
CA GLU A 251 33.90 -8.39 -10.60
C GLU A 251 33.38 -9.13 -11.82
N LEU A 252 34.23 -9.86 -12.55
CA LEU A 252 33.81 -10.69 -13.67
C LEU A 252 32.82 -11.77 -13.23
N ALA A 253 33.04 -12.42 -12.09
CA ALA A 253 32.09 -13.39 -11.54
C ALA A 253 30.70 -12.77 -11.30
N ARG A 254 30.64 -11.55 -10.76
CA ARG A 254 29.38 -10.80 -10.59
C ARG A 254 28.71 -10.47 -11.94
N VAL A 255 29.49 -10.09 -12.95
CA VAL A 255 28.97 -9.83 -14.30
C VAL A 255 28.40 -11.09 -14.94
N PHE A 256 29.13 -12.21 -14.91
CA PHE A 256 28.65 -13.46 -15.47
C PHE A 256 27.40 -13.99 -14.75
N GLN A 257 27.31 -13.82 -13.43
CA GLN A 257 26.09 -14.18 -12.69
C GLN A 257 24.88 -13.32 -13.12
N ALA A 258 25.07 -12.01 -13.28
CA ALA A 258 24.03 -11.11 -13.76
C ALA A 258 23.58 -11.46 -15.19
N LEU A 259 24.52 -11.78 -16.08
CA LEU A 259 24.24 -12.21 -17.46
C LEU A 259 23.52 -13.55 -17.52
N ALA A 260 23.98 -14.55 -16.76
CA ALA A 260 23.32 -15.86 -16.68
C ALA A 260 21.86 -15.73 -16.25
N HIS A 261 21.63 -14.95 -15.19
CA HIS A 261 20.29 -14.66 -14.70
C HIS A 261 19.44 -13.92 -15.74
N ALA A 262 19.97 -12.88 -16.39
CA ALA A 262 19.29 -12.10 -17.42
C ALA A 262 18.93 -12.92 -18.67
N LEU A 263 19.86 -13.74 -19.19
CA LEU A 263 19.66 -14.62 -20.35
C LEU A 263 18.54 -15.65 -20.11
N VAL A 264 18.46 -16.16 -18.88
CA VAL A 264 17.43 -17.13 -18.49
C VAL A 264 16.08 -16.46 -18.26
N HIS A 265 16.04 -15.33 -17.55
CA HIS A 265 14.81 -14.59 -17.25
C HIS A 265 14.14 -13.99 -18.48
N GLN A 266 14.89 -13.72 -19.55
CA GLN A 266 14.32 -13.27 -20.82
C GLN A 266 13.40 -14.35 -21.43
N GLY A 267 13.61 -15.63 -21.13
CA GLY A 267 12.68 -16.71 -21.47
C GLY A 267 12.84 -17.34 -22.86
N SER A 268 13.76 -16.86 -23.70
CA SER A 268 14.01 -17.48 -25.02
C SER A 268 14.87 -18.75 -24.96
N ALA A 269 14.70 -19.60 -25.98
CA ALA A 269 15.56 -20.77 -26.20
C ALA A 269 17.01 -20.37 -26.54
N GLU A 270 17.20 -19.27 -27.28
CA GLU A 270 18.52 -18.77 -27.62
C GLU A 270 19.29 -18.27 -26.38
N GLY A 271 18.63 -17.58 -25.44
CA GLY A 271 19.25 -17.17 -24.17
C GLY A 271 19.70 -18.37 -23.32
N ARG A 272 18.86 -19.40 -23.21
CA ARG A 272 19.22 -20.64 -22.52
C ARG A 272 20.38 -21.36 -23.20
N ARG A 273 20.39 -21.43 -24.54
CA ARG A 273 21.49 -22.02 -25.31
C ARG A 273 22.80 -21.28 -25.06
N ALA A 274 22.79 -19.95 -25.12
CA ALA A 274 23.98 -19.14 -24.84
C ALA A 274 24.56 -19.39 -23.43
N LEU A 275 23.69 -19.51 -22.42
CA LEU A 275 24.13 -19.89 -21.07
C LEU A 275 24.76 -21.29 -21.03
N VAL A 276 24.13 -22.29 -21.64
CA VAL A 276 24.65 -23.66 -21.64
C VAL A 276 25.98 -23.75 -22.38
N GLU A 277 26.11 -23.11 -23.54
CA GLU A 277 27.37 -23.05 -24.28
C GLU A 277 28.48 -22.40 -23.45
N HIS A 278 28.19 -21.27 -22.78
CA HIS A 278 29.14 -20.62 -21.88
C HIS A 278 29.56 -21.53 -20.72
N ALA A 279 28.60 -22.13 -20.03
CA ALA A 279 28.84 -22.96 -18.85
C ALA A 279 29.67 -24.20 -19.18
N LEU A 280 29.38 -24.86 -20.31
CA LEU A 280 30.06 -26.09 -20.72
C LEU A 280 31.41 -25.84 -21.39
N ALA A 281 31.64 -24.65 -21.95
CA ALA A 281 32.92 -24.31 -22.56
C ALA A 281 34.07 -24.22 -21.54
N ARG A 282 33.78 -24.03 -20.24
CA ARG A 282 34.76 -23.96 -19.13
C ARG A 282 35.96 -23.06 -19.45
N ARG A 283 35.72 -21.91 -20.10
CA ARG A 283 36.78 -21.02 -20.59
C ARG A 283 37.63 -20.46 -19.44
N PRO A 284 38.97 -20.34 -19.60
CA PRO A 284 39.84 -19.76 -18.59
C PRO A 284 39.38 -18.36 -18.17
N GLY A 285 39.55 -18.02 -16.88
CA GLY A 285 39.21 -16.70 -16.34
C GLY A 285 37.71 -16.47 -16.06
N THR A 286 36.82 -17.39 -16.47
CA THR A 286 35.36 -17.24 -16.25
C THR A 286 34.86 -17.68 -14.87
N GLY A 287 35.75 -18.17 -14.00
CA GLY A 287 35.40 -18.73 -12.69
C GLY A 287 34.60 -20.03 -12.79
N ASP A 288 33.75 -20.29 -11.80
CA ASP A 288 32.83 -21.44 -11.80
C ASP A 288 31.66 -21.22 -12.77
N SER A 289 31.91 -21.47 -14.05
CA SER A 289 30.93 -21.30 -15.12
C SER A 289 29.83 -22.34 -15.10
N LEU A 290 30.11 -23.56 -14.64
CA LEU A 290 29.13 -24.63 -14.53
C LEU A 290 28.08 -24.33 -13.45
N ALA A 291 28.48 -23.67 -12.34
CA ALA A 291 27.55 -23.27 -11.28
C ALA A 291 26.38 -22.39 -11.74
N ARG A 292 26.54 -21.69 -12.87
CA ARG A 292 25.52 -20.80 -13.44
C ARG A 292 24.35 -21.56 -14.05
N LEU A 293 24.50 -22.85 -14.36
CA LEU A 293 23.40 -23.71 -14.81
C LEU A 293 22.29 -23.85 -13.76
N ARG A 294 22.54 -23.49 -12.48
CA ARG A 294 21.48 -23.43 -11.46
C ARG A 294 20.32 -22.51 -11.84
N GLU A 295 20.54 -21.48 -12.66
CA GLU A 295 19.46 -20.61 -13.15
C GLU A 295 18.39 -21.40 -13.95
N LEU A 296 18.76 -22.52 -14.58
CA LEU A 296 17.82 -23.38 -15.30
C LEU A 296 17.00 -24.30 -14.38
N GLY A 297 17.39 -24.47 -13.12
CA GLY A 297 16.84 -25.50 -12.23
C GLY A 297 15.36 -25.34 -11.87
N ARG A 298 14.72 -24.23 -12.24
CA ARG A 298 13.29 -23.96 -12.07
C ARG A 298 12.51 -23.95 -13.40
N ILE A 299 13.18 -24.23 -14.51
CA ILE A 299 12.60 -24.15 -15.85
C ILE A 299 12.38 -25.57 -16.38
N ASP A 300 11.18 -25.80 -16.91
CA ASP A 300 10.93 -27.02 -17.66
C ASP A 300 11.51 -26.90 -19.09
N LEU A 301 12.56 -27.67 -19.35
CA LEU A 301 13.26 -27.68 -20.64
C LEU A 301 12.61 -28.61 -21.68
N ALA A 302 11.43 -29.17 -21.42
CA ALA A 302 10.73 -30.04 -22.37
C ALA A 302 10.49 -29.40 -23.74
N ASN A 303 10.25 -28.09 -23.76
CA ASN A 303 10.05 -27.31 -24.98
C ASN A 303 11.35 -26.72 -25.56
N ASP A 304 12.52 -27.17 -25.07
CA ASP A 304 13.84 -26.79 -25.60
C ASP A 304 14.74 -28.02 -25.87
N PRO A 305 14.38 -28.88 -26.85
CA PRO A 305 15.09 -30.13 -27.10
C PRO A 305 16.61 -29.99 -27.33
N PRO A 306 17.12 -28.96 -28.04
CA PRO A 306 18.57 -28.79 -28.23
C PRO A 306 19.32 -28.55 -26.92
N VAL A 307 18.80 -27.69 -26.05
CA VAL A 307 19.40 -27.38 -24.74
C VAL A 307 19.36 -28.62 -23.85
N LEU A 308 18.21 -29.30 -23.80
CA LEU A 308 18.05 -30.52 -23.04
C LEU A 308 19.01 -31.62 -23.50
N ALA A 309 19.10 -31.86 -24.81
CA ALA A 309 19.99 -32.87 -25.37
C ALA A 309 21.46 -32.58 -25.01
N ARG A 310 21.88 -31.31 -25.05
CA ARG A 310 23.23 -30.91 -24.68
C ARG A 310 23.54 -31.16 -23.20
N LEU A 311 22.63 -30.83 -22.31
CA LEU A 311 22.78 -31.07 -20.87
C LEU A 311 22.80 -32.57 -20.53
N LEU A 312 21.95 -33.37 -21.18
CA LEU A 312 21.95 -34.82 -21.02
C LEU A 312 23.23 -35.47 -21.54
N ALA A 313 23.77 -34.99 -22.66
CA ALA A 313 25.05 -35.46 -23.18
C ALA A 313 26.19 -35.20 -22.18
N GLU A 314 26.31 -33.98 -21.66
CA GLU A 314 27.32 -33.66 -20.63
C GLU A 314 27.09 -34.51 -19.37
N LEU A 315 25.83 -34.66 -18.91
CA LEU A 315 25.51 -35.48 -17.75
C LEU A 315 26.02 -36.91 -17.92
N GLN A 316 25.78 -37.53 -19.09
CA GLN A 316 26.23 -38.89 -19.42
C GLN A 316 27.74 -39.03 -19.46
N GLU A 317 28.47 -38.02 -19.95
CA GLU A 317 29.94 -38.01 -19.93
C GLU A 317 30.51 -37.96 -18.51
N LEU A 318 29.82 -37.29 -17.59
CA LEU A 318 30.26 -37.15 -16.19
C LEU A 318 29.89 -38.32 -15.28
N ILE A 319 28.99 -39.23 -15.72
CA ILE A 319 28.56 -40.36 -14.88
C ILE A 319 29.76 -41.28 -14.55
N PRO A 320 30.02 -41.59 -13.27
CA PRO A 320 31.11 -42.48 -12.89
C PRO A 320 30.93 -43.88 -13.51
N ARG A 321 31.96 -44.35 -14.23
CA ARG A 321 32.03 -45.72 -14.75
C ARG A 321 32.76 -46.61 -13.74
N ARG A 322 32.19 -47.76 -13.40
CA ARG A 322 32.86 -48.79 -12.57
C ARG A 322 33.89 -49.50 -13.45
N VAL A 323 35.18 -49.32 -13.15
CA VAL A 323 36.27 -50.08 -13.79
C VAL A 323 36.99 -50.87 -12.69
N LEU A 324 36.92 -52.19 -12.76
CA LEU A 324 37.70 -53.12 -11.91
C LEU A 324 37.63 -52.83 -10.39
N GLY A 325 36.44 -52.49 -9.86
CA GLY A 325 36.23 -52.31 -8.41
C GLY A 325 36.74 -50.99 -7.83
N PHE A 326 37.40 -50.13 -8.61
CA PHE A 326 37.83 -48.80 -8.17
C PHE A 326 36.91 -47.71 -8.74
N VAL A 327 36.31 -46.91 -7.85
CA VAL A 327 35.60 -45.68 -8.23
C VAL A 327 36.64 -44.56 -8.34
N VAL A 328 36.89 -44.07 -9.55
CA VAL A 328 37.74 -42.90 -9.79
C VAL A 328 37.04 -41.66 -9.19
N ARG A 329 37.68 -41.00 -8.21
CA ARG A 329 37.29 -39.68 -7.66
C ARG A 329 37.07 -38.68 -8.80
N ARG A 330 36.18 -37.68 -8.75
CA ARG A 330 34.92 -37.39 -8.05
C ARG A 330 34.51 -36.07 -8.71
N ARG A 331 33.62 -36.09 -9.72
CA ARG A 331 32.99 -34.88 -10.28
C ARG A 331 31.61 -34.68 -9.68
N ASP A 332 31.47 -35.00 -8.39
CA ASP A 332 30.21 -35.01 -7.66
C ASP A 332 29.57 -33.61 -7.65
N GLU A 333 30.39 -32.56 -7.58
CA GLU A 333 29.94 -31.16 -7.66
C GLU A 333 29.37 -30.81 -9.04
N GLU A 334 30.07 -31.18 -10.12
CA GLU A 334 29.60 -30.93 -11.49
C GLU A 334 28.32 -31.71 -11.81
N LEU A 335 28.24 -32.97 -11.38
CA LEU A 335 27.03 -33.77 -11.46
C LEU A 335 25.87 -33.15 -10.67
N THR A 336 26.16 -32.65 -9.46
CA THR A 336 25.18 -31.95 -8.63
C THR A 336 24.62 -30.71 -9.35
N LEU A 337 25.47 -29.95 -10.05
CA LEU A 337 25.07 -28.78 -10.81
C LEU A 337 24.18 -29.14 -12.01
N LEU A 338 24.54 -30.17 -12.78
CA LEU A 338 23.73 -30.63 -13.92
C LEU A 338 22.38 -31.23 -13.46
N VAL A 339 22.38 -32.02 -12.38
CA VAL A 339 21.14 -32.54 -11.79
C VAL A 339 20.24 -31.39 -11.32
N THR A 340 20.83 -30.36 -10.69
CA THR A 340 20.08 -29.17 -10.26
C THR A 340 19.45 -28.44 -11.45
N ALA A 341 20.19 -28.30 -12.55
CA ALA A 341 19.71 -27.65 -13.77
C ALA A 341 18.54 -28.41 -14.43
N LEU A 342 18.51 -29.74 -14.32
CA LEU A 342 17.46 -30.60 -14.89
C LEU A 342 16.29 -30.86 -13.94
N ALA A 343 16.34 -30.40 -12.69
CA ALA A 343 15.42 -30.80 -11.63
C ALA A 343 13.93 -30.53 -11.94
N ALA A 344 13.64 -29.37 -12.57
CA ALA A 344 12.27 -28.99 -12.94
C ALA A 344 11.81 -29.53 -14.31
N THR A 345 12.67 -30.22 -15.06
CA THR A 345 12.34 -30.66 -16.43
C THR A 345 11.45 -31.92 -16.41
N THR A 346 10.33 -31.85 -17.12
CA THR A 346 9.32 -32.93 -17.18
C THR A 346 9.55 -33.90 -18.33
N ALA A 347 10.40 -33.55 -19.30
CA ALA A 347 10.70 -34.37 -20.46
C ALA A 347 11.09 -35.81 -20.08
N PRO A 348 10.53 -36.85 -20.75
CA PRO A 348 10.78 -38.25 -20.38
C PRO A 348 12.26 -38.63 -20.35
N ALA A 349 13.07 -38.12 -21.29
CA ALA A 349 14.50 -38.36 -21.34
C ALA A 349 15.24 -37.82 -20.10
N ALA A 350 14.84 -36.64 -19.61
CA ALA A 350 15.40 -36.06 -18.38
C ALA A 350 14.98 -36.88 -17.15
N ARG A 351 13.69 -37.23 -17.06
CA ARG A 351 13.15 -38.06 -15.97
C ARG A 351 13.85 -39.41 -15.87
N ALA A 352 14.03 -40.08 -17.01
CA ALA A 352 14.72 -41.36 -17.08
C ALA A 352 16.19 -41.24 -16.64
N ALA A 353 16.91 -40.22 -17.09
CA ALA A 353 18.30 -39.98 -16.70
C ALA A 353 18.45 -39.70 -15.19
N LEU A 354 17.55 -38.90 -14.60
CA LEU A 354 17.56 -38.62 -13.16
C LEU A 354 17.19 -39.87 -12.33
N ALA A 355 16.22 -40.65 -12.78
CA ALA A 355 15.85 -41.91 -12.12
C ALA A 355 17.00 -42.94 -12.14
N ASP A 356 17.71 -43.08 -13.27
CA ASP A 356 18.90 -43.94 -13.38
C ASP A 356 20.00 -43.51 -12.40
N LEU A 357 20.29 -42.21 -12.31
CA LEU A 357 21.26 -41.68 -11.37
C LEU A 357 20.87 -41.91 -9.90
N ALA A 358 19.60 -41.69 -9.57
CA ALA A 358 19.07 -41.95 -8.23
C ALA A 358 19.21 -43.42 -7.82
N ALA A 359 18.94 -44.35 -8.75
CA ALA A 359 19.03 -45.79 -8.51
C ALA A 359 20.48 -46.27 -8.38
N ARG A 360 21.39 -45.75 -9.21
CA ARG A 360 22.80 -46.18 -9.24
C ARG A 360 23.66 -45.57 -8.12
N PHE A 361 23.27 -44.39 -7.63
CA PHE A 361 24.05 -43.62 -6.65
C PHE A 361 23.19 -43.05 -5.51
N PRO A 362 22.42 -43.87 -4.78
CA PRO A 362 21.45 -43.38 -3.78
C PRO A 362 22.09 -42.60 -2.62
N ASP A 363 23.34 -42.92 -2.26
CA ASP A 363 24.05 -42.31 -1.13
C ASP A 363 24.82 -41.02 -1.50
N SER A 364 24.89 -40.66 -2.78
CA SER A 364 25.57 -39.45 -3.23
C SER A 364 24.66 -38.21 -3.15
N THR A 365 25.26 -37.01 -3.04
CA THR A 365 24.49 -35.74 -3.03
C THR A 365 23.68 -35.56 -4.31
N PHE A 366 24.28 -35.83 -5.47
CA PHE A 366 23.60 -35.73 -6.77
C PHE A 366 22.52 -36.80 -6.95
N GLY A 367 22.69 -38.02 -6.42
CA GLY A 367 21.69 -39.08 -6.50
C GLY A 367 20.46 -38.77 -5.64
N ARG A 368 20.66 -38.22 -4.43
CA ARG A 368 19.55 -37.71 -3.60
C ARG A 368 18.80 -36.56 -4.28
N LEU A 369 19.52 -35.62 -4.90
CA LEU A 369 18.90 -34.53 -5.66
C LEU A 369 18.14 -35.04 -6.89
N ALA A 370 18.69 -36.03 -7.60
CA ALA A 370 18.04 -36.65 -8.74
C ALA A 370 16.74 -37.38 -8.32
N ALA A 371 16.75 -38.06 -7.16
CA ALA A 371 15.57 -38.68 -6.58
C ALA A 371 14.49 -37.66 -6.19
N ALA A 372 14.90 -36.49 -5.67
CA ALA A 372 13.98 -35.40 -5.33
C ALA A 372 13.39 -34.75 -6.60
N GLY A 373 14.22 -34.47 -7.60
CA GLY A 373 13.78 -33.91 -8.88
C GLY A 373 12.91 -34.87 -9.69
N GLY A 374 13.17 -36.18 -9.62
CA GLY A 374 12.42 -37.23 -10.34
C GLY A 374 11.00 -37.49 -9.82
N LYS A 375 10.63 -36.98 -8.63
CA LYS A 375 9.25 -37.04 -8.13
C LYS A 375 8.42 -35.94 -8.81
N ALA A 376 7.62 -36.31 -9.80
CA ALA A 376 6.57 -35.43 -10.30
C ALA A 376 5.49 -35.25 -9.21
N ALA A 377 5.03 -34.03 -9.01
CA ALA A 377 3.67 -33.81 -8.52
C ALA A 377 2.69 -34.51 -9.48
N PRO A 378 1.61 -35.13 -9.00
CA PRO A 378 0.64 -35.75 -9.88
C PRO A 378 0.08 -34.70 -10.85
N ALA A 379 0.06 -35.02 -12.14
CA ALA A 379 -0.67 -34.25 -13.13
C ALA A 379 -2.15 -34.18 -12.70
N PRO A 380 -2.84 -33.05 -12.90
CA PRO A 380 -4.29 -33.03 -12.76
C PRO A 380 -4.84 -34.04 -13.77
N VAL A 381 -5.54 -35.04 -13.24
CA VAL A 381 -6.32 -35.97 -14.06
C VAL A 381 -7.39 -35.12 -14.73
N VAL A 382 -7.20 -34.83 -16.02
CA VAL A 382 -8.28 -34.45 -16.91
C VAL A 382 -8.97 -35.75 -17.27
N THR A 383 -10.08 -36.04 -16.60
CA THR A 383 -11.03 -37.04 -17.07
C THR A 383 -11.67 -36.52 -18.36
N PRO A 384 -11.70 -37.29 -19.45
CA PRO A 384 -12.51 -36.96 -20.61
C PRO A 384 -13.97 -37.29 -20.28
N GLU A 385 -14.84 -36.29 -20.28
CA GLU A 385 -16.28 -36.52 -20.37
C GLU A 385 -16.66 -36.41 -21.85
N ASP A 386 -16.79 -37.57 -22.49
CA ASP A 386 -17.68 -37.75 -23.63
C ASP A 386 -19.12 -37.87 -23.09
N GLY A 387 -20.04 -37.24 -23.81
CA GLY A 387 -21.38 -36.90 -23.35
C GLY A 387 -22.39 -38.03 -23.25
N GLU A 388 -23.55 -37.69 -22.70
CA GLU A 388 -24.87 -38.14 -23.14
C GLU A 388 -25.95 -37.28 -22.46
N GLU A 389 -26.96 -36.95 -23.26
CA GLU A 389 -28.19 -36.25 -22.89
C GLU A 389 -29.02 -37.14 -21.96
N ASP A 390 -29.57 -36.57 -20.88
CA ASP A 390 -30.86 -37.02 -20.35
C ASP A 390 -31.54 -35.92 -19.52
N GLU A 391 -32.84 -35.83 -19.72
CA GLU A 391 -33.77 -34.80 -19.27
C GLU A 391 -34.20 -34.99 -17.79
N ASP A 392 -34.77 -33.92 -17.23
CA ASP A 392 -35.64 -33.85 -16.05
C ASP A 392 -35.08 -34.12 -14.63
N GLU A 393 -34.77 -33.03 -13.91
CA GLU A 393 -35.52 -32.62 -12.69
C GLU A 393 -34.99 -31.29 -12.16
N VAL A 394 -35.84 -30.26 -12.18
CA VAL A 394 -35.55 -28.92 -11.63
C VAL A 394 -35.94 -28.88 -10.14
N PRO A 395 -35.00 -28.71 -9.18
CA PRO A 395 -35.36 -28.26 -7.85
C PRO A 395 -35.63 -26.75 -7.90
N ALA A 396 -36.84 -26.36 -7.50
CA ALA A 396 -37.32 -24.99 -7.52
C ALA A 396 -36.34 -23.99 -6.88
N THR A 397 -35.87 -23.06 -7.70
CA THR A 397 -35.19 -21.83 -7.28
C THR A 397 -36.15 -21.00 -6.42
N PRO A 398 -35.74 -20.49 -5.24
CA PRO A 398 -36.49 -19.44 -4.59
C PRO A 398 -36.46 -18.20 -5.49
N VAL A 399 -37.64 -17.63 -5.72
CA VAL A 399 -37.87 -16.42 -6.52
C VAL A 399 -36.88 -15.32 -6.11
N PRO A 400 -36.07 -14.76 -7.03
CA PRO A 400 -35.24 -13.61 -6.70
C PRO A 400 -36.15 -12.39 -6.49
N GLU A 401 -36.07 -11.79 -5.31
CA GLU A 401 -36.56 -10.43 -5.08
C GLU A 401 -35.84 -9.45 -6.03
N PRO A 402 -36.51 -8.38 -6.49
CA PRO A 402 -35.95 -7.47 -7.48
C PRO A 402 -34.63 -6.87 -6.99
N GLU A 403 -33.58 -6.96 -7.82
CA GLU A 403 -32.26 -6.38 -7.59
C GLU A 403 -32.38 -4.90 -7.20
N ARG A 404 -32.34 -4.62 -5.88
CA ARG A 404 -32.09 -3.28 -5.37
C ARG A 404 -30.60 -3.04 -5.56
N ALA A 405 -30.22 -1.98 -6.25
CA ALA A 405 -28.82 -1.58 -6.36
C ALA A 405 -28.22 -1.41 -4.94
N SER A 406 -27.39 -2.38 -4.54
CA SER A 406 -26.70 -2.42 -3.25
C SER A 406 -25.22 -2.08 -3.44
N LEU A 407 -24.72 -1.09 -2.71
CA LEU A 407 -23.31 -0.73 -2.65
C LEU A 407 -22.68 -1.37 -1.42
N THR A 408 -21.69 -2.25 -1.59
CA THR A 408 -20.97 -2.90 -0.48
C THR A 408 -19.48 -2.53 -0.50
N GLY A 409 -18.83 -2.47 0.67
CA GLY A 409 -17.40 -2.21 0.73
C GLY A 409 -16.78 -2.35 2.13
N ASP A 410 -15.49 -2.04 2.21
CA ASP A 410 -14.64 -2.21 3.40
C ASP A 410 -14.36 -0.86 4.07
N LEU A 411 -14.69 -0.73 5.36
CA LEU A 411 -14.51 0.49 6.13
C LEU A 411 -13.04 0.77 6.46
N ASP A 412 -12.14 -0.20 6.41
CA ASP A 412 -10.69 0.05 6.55
C ASP A 412 -10.14 0.83 5.34
N LEU A 413 -10.73 0.62 4.16
CA LEU A 413 -10.30 1.26 2.92
C LEU A 413 -10.97 2.61 2.69
N PHE A 414 -12.27 2.71 2.99
CA PHE A 414 -13.07 3.89 2.69
C PHE A 414 -13.23 4.83 3.90
N GLY A 415 -13.20 4.29 5.12
CA GLY A 415 -13.62 4.99 6.33
C GLY A 415 -15.13 5.28 6.35
N LEU A 416 -15.77 5.14 7.51
CA LEU A 416 -17.17 5.53 7.67
C LEU A 416 -17.42 7.02 7.33
N PRO A 417 -16.57 7.99 7.74
CA PRO A 417 -16.72 9.38 7.34
C PRO A 417 -16.74 9.58 5.82
N GLY A 418 -15.81 8.95 5.09
CA GLY A 418 -15.68 9.08 3.63
C GLY A 418 -16.86 8.49 2.88
N LEU A 419 -17.37 7.35 3.36
CA LEU A 419 -18.60 6.74 2.85
C LEU A 419 -19.81 7.67 3.00
N LEU A 420 -20.02 8.24 4.19
CA LEU A 420 -21.15 9.15 4.43
C LEU A 420 -21.06 10.40 3.55
N GLN A 421 -19.86 10.92 3.35
CA GLN A 421 -19.63 12.05 2.46
C GLN A 421 -19.97 11.71 0.99
N ASN A 422 -19.63 10.51 0.52
CA ASN A 422 -19.99 10.05 -0.82
C ASN A 422 -21.51 9.91 -1.01
N LEU A 423 -22.19 9.33 -0.01
CA LEU A 423 -23.65 9.18 -0.04
C LEU A 423 -24.36 10.54 0.02
N GLN A 424 -23.79 11.53 0.72
CA GLN A 424 -24.28 12.91 0.67
C GLN A 424 -24.15 13.52 -0.72
N GLN A 425 -22.99 13.38 -1.36
CA GLN A 425 -22.70 13.95 -2.69
C GLN A 425 -23.54 13.35 -3.81
N THR A 426 -23.88 12.07 -3.69
CA THR A 426 -24.73 11.37 -4.66
C THR A 426 -26.22 11.54 -4.37
N GLU A 427 -26.57 12.41 -3.41
CA GLU A 427 -27.94 12.63 -2.91
C GLU A 427 -28.66 11.30 -2.60
N ALA A 428 -27.92 10.33 -2.09
CA ALA A 428 -28.38 8.97 -1.97
C ALA A 428 -29.54 8.85 -0.96
N THR A 429 -30.56 8.08 -1.33
CA THR A 429 -31.68 7.72 -0.44
C THR A 429 -31.68 6.21 -0.24
N GLY A 430 -31.59 5.77 1.01
CA GLY A 430 -31.49 4.35 1.31
C GLY A 430 -31.09 4.04 2.75
N ARG A 431 -30.79 2.77 2.97
CA ARG A 431 -30.40 2.21 4.26
C ARG A 431 -28.94 1.76 4.19
N LEU A 432 -28.13 2.23 5.13
CA LEU A 432 -26.74 1.84 5.31
C LEU A 432 -26.64 0.91 6.52
N LEU A 433 -26.13 -0.30 6.31
CA LEU A 433 -25.75 -1.24 7.35
C LEU A 433 -24.23 -1.19 7.50
N VAL A 434 -23.78 -1.10 8.75
CA VAL A 434 -22.37 -1.16 9.12
C VAL A 434 -22.16 -2.40 9.98
N ARG A 435 -21.16 -3.20 9.61
CA ARG A 435 -20.76 -4.41 10.32
C ARG A 435 -19.33 -4.27 10.82
N ASP A 436 -19.04 -4.86 11.96
CA ASP A 436 -17.68 -4.94 12.50
C ASP A 436 -16.85 -6.02 11.78
N ALA A 437 -15.60 -6.19 12.21
CA ALA A 437 -14.67 -7.18 11.67
C ALA A 437 -15.14 -8.64 11.83
N ASP A 438 -16.01 -8.93 12.81
CA ASP A 438 -16.61 -10.25 13.04
C ASP A 438 -17.91 -10.45 12.21
N GLY A 439 -18.27 -9.46 11.38
CA GLY A 439 -19.47 -9.46 10.54
C GLY A 439 -20.77 -9.17 11.29
N GLN A 440 -20.71 -8.85 12.59
CA GLN A 440 -21.88 -8.51 13.38
C GLN A 440 -22.37 -7.11 13.05
N LEU A 441 -23.68 -6.89 13.14
CA LEU A 441 -24.27 -5.58 12.84
C LEU A 441 -23.91 -4.58 13.94
N ALA A 442 -23.02 -3.65 13.60
CA ALA A 442 -22.62 -2.56 14.49
C ALA A 442 -23.64 -1.40 14.45
N ALA A 443 -24.14 -1.04 13.27
CA ALA A 443 -25.11 0.04 13.13
C ALA A 443 -26.00 -0.05 11.89
N GLU A 444 -27.13 0.65 11.98
CA GLU A 444 -28.07 0.89 10.88
C GLU A 444 -28.35 2.39 10.75
N MET A 445 -28.20 2.94 9.56
CA MET A 445 -28.45 4.35 9.25
C MET A 445 -29.38 4.51 8.05
N ARG A 446 -30.17 5.58 8.06
CA ARG A 446 -31.06 5.95 6.95
C ARG A 446 -30.67 7.33 6.43
N LEU A 447 -30.53 7.42 5.11
CA LEU A 447 -30.31 8.67 4.38
C LEU A 447 -31.50 8.97 3.47
N VAL A 448 -31.81 10.27 3.33
CA VAL A 448 -32.84 10.79 2.43
C VAL A 448 -32.25 11.98 1.68
N GLY A 449 -32.13 11.87 0.36
CA GLY A 449 -31.53 12.90 -0.49
C GLY A 449 -30.12 13.30 -0.05
N GLY A 450 -29.30 12.32 0.38
CA GLY A 450 -27.96 12.55 0.92
C GLY A 450 -27.93 13.19 2.32
N ARG A 451 -29.07 13.40 2.98
CA ARG A 451 -29.16 13.95 4.33
C ARG A 451 -29.36 12.86 5.37
N PHE A 452 -28.86 13.11 6.57
CA PHE A 452 -29.01 12.22 7.71
C PHE A 452 -30.46 12.22 8.20
N ALA A 453 -31.10 11.05 8.26
CA ALA A 453 -32.47 10.90 8.76
C ALA A 453 -32.52 10.17 10.11
N SER A 454 -31.77 9.07 10.27
CA SER A 454 -31.73 8.32 11.51
C SER A 454 -30.51 7.41 11.58
N CYS A 455 -30.02 7.12 12.78
CA CYS A 455 -29.01 6.08 13.05
C CYS A 455 -29.41 5.29 14.29
N ARG A 456 -29.08 4.00 14.32
CA ARG A 456 -29.14 3.14 15.50
C ARG A 456 -27.83 2.36 15.62
N SER A 457 -27.21 2.41 16.79
CA SER A 457 -25.99 1.69 17.12
C SER A 457 -26.12 1.16 18.54
N GLY A 458 -26.21 -0.17 18.70
CA GLY A 458 -26.59 -0.80 19.96
C GLY A 458 -27.89 -0.19 20.53
N ARG A 459 -27.79 0.42 21.71
CA ARG A 459 -28.89 1.10 22.41
C ARG A 459 -29.07 2.58 22.04
N LEU A 460 -28.12 3.17 21.32
CA LEU A 460 -28.15 4.58 20.94
C LEU A 460 -28.98 4.78 19.68
N CYS A 461 -29.65 5.92 19.60
CA CYS A 461 -30.43 6.35 18.43
C CYS A 461 -30.11 7.79 18.04
N GLY A 462 -30.40 8.15 16.78
CA GLY A 462 -30.25 9.51 16.27
C GLY A 462 -28.79 9.95 16.16
N GLU A 463 -28.53 11.24 16.41
CA GLU A 463 -27.18 11.82 16.30
C GLU A 463 -26.19 11.17 17.28
N ALA A 464 -26.61 10.83 18.50
CA ALA A 464 -25.74 10.17 19.48
C ALA A 464 -25.19 8.83 18.98
N ALA A 465 -26.02 8.05 18.25
CA ALA A 465 -25.57 6.81 17.63
C ALA A 465 -24.56 7.06 16.50
N LEU A 466 -24.77 8.12 15.71
CA LEU A 466 -23.82 8.51 14.66
C LEU A 466 -22.49 8.97 15.26
N TYR A 467 -22.53 9.85 16.25
CA TYR A 467 -21.33 10.34 16.94
C TYR A 467 -20.52 9.19 17.54
N GLN A 468 -21.17 8.26 18.26
CA GLN A 468 -20.49 7.09 18.83
C GLN A 468 -19.68 6.29 17.80
N LEU A 469 -20.22 6.08 16.59
CA LEU A 469 -19.55 5.34 15.52
C LEU A 469 -18.33 6.08 14.95
N LEU A 470 -18.38 7.42 14.94
CA LEU A 470 -17.33 8.27 14.39
C LEU A 470 -16.27 8.64 15.44
N GLU A 471 -16.65 8.65 16.72
CA GLU A 471 -15.78 8.86 17.88
C GLU A 471 -14.82 7.68 18.11
N LEU A 472 -15.24 6.45 17.78
CA LEU A 472 -14.42 5.24 17.91
C LEU A 472 -14.42 4.46 16.59
N PRO A 473 -13.56 4.83 15.63
CA PRO A 473 -13.44 4.12 14.36
C PRO A 473 -13.06 2.65 14.60
N PHE A 474 -13.67 1.75 13.83
CA PHE A 474 -13.41 0.31 13.88
C PHE A 474 -13.28 -0.29 12.48
N PRO A 475 -12.49 -1.36 12.32
CA PRO A 475 -12.44 -2.12 11.08
C PRO A 475 -13.77 -2.85 10.85
N GLY A 476 -14.22 -2.92 9.60
CA GLY A 476 -15.52 -3.51 9.30
C GLY A 476 -15.93 -3.38 7.86
N SER A 477 -17.18 -3.73 7.56
CA SER A 477 -17.75 -3.64 6.21
C SER A 477 -19.04 -2.85 6.21
N PHE A 478 -19.44 -2.36 5.06
CA PHE A 478 -20.73 -1.70 4.90
C PHE A 478 -21.53 -2.27 3.73
N GLU A 479 -22.84 -2.11 3.83
CA GLU A 479 -23.82 -2.40 2.78
C GLU A 479 -24.85 -1.27 2.73
N PHE A 480 -24.99 -0.64 1.58
CA PHE A 480 -25.97 0.40 1.34
C PHE A 480 -27.00 -0.05 0.31
N THR A 481 -28.26 -0.18 0.72
CA THR A 481 -29.37 -0.54 -0.16
C THR A 481 -30.14 0.71 -0.57
N ARG A 482 -30.13 1.05 -1.86
CA ARG A 482 -30.97 2.14 -2.38
C ARG A 482 -32.45 1.78 -2.25
N THR A 483 -33.24 2.73 -1.77
CA THR A 483 -34.70 2.56 -1.68
C THR A 483 -35.37 3.53 -2.63
N SER A 484 -35.91 3.02 -3.74
CA SER A 484 -36.77 3.79 -4.63
C SER A 484 -38.16 3.90 -4.01
N GLY A 485 -38.60 5.12 -3.67
CA GLY A 485 -39.99 5.39 -3.27
C GLY A 485 -40.34 5.22 -1.79
N ALA A 486 -39.45 5.57 -0.86
CA ALA A 486 -39.85 5.71 0.55
C ALA A 486 -40.73 6.94 0.75
N ALA A 487 -41.80 6.81 1.56
CA ALA A 487 -42.61 7.93 2.01
C ALA A 487 -41.71 9.02 2.64
N PRO A 488 -41.95 10.31 2.34
CA PRO A 488 -41.12 11.39 2.85
C PRO A 488 -41.15 11.40 4.38
N PRO A 489 -40.00 11.60 5.05
CA PRO A 489 -39.99 11.80 6.49
C PRO A 489 -40.82 13.03 6.86
N PRO A 490 -41.40 13.09 8.08
CA PRO A 490 -42.08 14.30 8.54
C PRO A 490 -41.15 15.52 8.39
N PRO A 491 -41.66 16.67 7.92
CA PRO A 491 -40.83 17.85 7.68
C PRO A 491 -40.26 18.38 9.00
N GLY A 492 -38.94 18.28 9.20
CA GLY A 492 -38.25 18.87 10.36
C GLY A 492 -36.91 18.26 10.77
N ASP A 493 -36.67 16.96 10.50
CA ASP A 493 -35.58 16.21 11.18
C ASP A 493 -34.39 15.80 10.30
N LEU A 494 -34.34 16.20 9.03
CA LEU A 494 -33.18 15.90 8.17
C LEU A 494 -32.01 16.83 8.52
N ARG A 495 -30.88 16.24 8.91
CA ARG A 495 -29.65 16.95 9.26
C ARG A 495 -28.64 16.93 8.12
N ASP A 496 -27.88 18.01 8.01
CA ASP A 496 -26.73 18.08 7.13
C ASP A 496 -25.60 17.19 7.67
N LEU A 497 -25.05 16.33 6.82
CA LEU A 497 -24.01 15.37 7.21
C LEU A 497 -22.66 16.04 7.43
N LEU A 498 -22.32 17.10 6.69
CA LEU A 498 -21.04 17.81 6.85
C LEU A 498 -20.92 18.41 8.25
N GLY A 499 -21.97 19.09 8.73
CA GLY A 499 -22.00 19.62 10.10
C GLY A 499 -21.83 18.53 11.17
N LEU A 500 -22.51 17.39 10.99
CA LEU A 500 -22.38 16.24 11.90
C LEU A 500 -20.97 15.63 11.86
N LEU A 501 -20.36 15.51 10.68
CA LEU A 501 -19.00 14.99 10.52
C LEU A 501 -17.96 15.88 11.20
N LEU A 502 -18.05 17.21 11.01
CA LEU A 502 -17.13 18.17 11.65
C LEU A 502 -17.27 18.16 13.17
N GLU A 503 -18.49 18.08 13.69
CA GLU A 503 -18.72 17.95 15.14
C GLU A 503 -18.20 16.60 15.67
N SER A 504 -18.38 15.52 14.92
CA SER A 504 -17.84 14.20 15.28
C SER A 504 -16.33 14.22 15.40
N MET A 505 -15.64 14.95 14.53
CA MET A 505 -14.18 15.12 14.60
C MET A 505 -13.75 15.86 15.86
N ARG A 506 -14.39 16.99 16.18
CA ARG A 506 -14.13 17.75 17.40
C ARG A 506 -14.32 16.86 18.64
N ARG A 507 -15.43 16.11 18.69
CA ARG A 507 -15.74 15.18 19.78
C ARG A 507 -14.73 14.03 19.89
N HIS A 508 -14.30 13.48 18.77
CA HIS A 508 -13.27 12.44 18.75
C HIS A 508 -11.96 12.93 19.40
N ASP A 509 -11.48 14.11 19.02
CA ASP A 509 -10.22 14.66 19.56
C ASP A 509 -10.33 14.95 21.05
N GLU A 510 -11.47 15.50 21.48
CA GLU A 510 -11.77 15.75 22.89
C GLU A 510 -11.91 14.45 23.69
N LEU A 511 -12.57 13.44 23.13
CA LEU A 511 -12.68 12.12 23.74
C LEU A 511 -11.31 11.48 23.91
N ARG A 512 -10.42 11.58 22.91
CA ARG A 512 -9.04 11.09 23.04
C ARG A 512 -8.28 11.79 24.15
N ARG A 513 -8.39 13.11 24.26
CA ARG A 513 -7.79 13.87 25.38
C ARG A 513 -8.37 13.43 26.72
N ALA A 514 -9.68 13.25 26.81
CA ALA A 514 -10.36 12.79 28.02
C ALA A 514 -9.90 11.39 28.44
N ARG A 515 -9.77 10.45 27.49
CA ARG A 515 -9.27 9.08 27.75
C ARG A 515 -7.78 9.02 28.05
N ALA A 516 -6.98 9.97 27.56
CA ALA A 516 -5.58 10.10 27.95
C ALA A 516 -5.46 10.61 29.40
N LEU A 517 -6.33 11.54 29.81
CA LEU A 517 -6.36 12.04 31.19
C LEU A 517 -6.93 11.00 32.16
N VAL A 518 -7.96 10.27 31.74
CA VAL A 518 -8.63 9.23 32.52
C VAL A 518 -8.63 7.91 31.73
N PRO A 519 -7.55 7.11 31.84
CA PRO A 519 -7.42 5.83 31.14
C PRO A 519 -8.57 4.86 31.48
N ASP A 520 -8.87 3.93 30.58
CA ASP A 520 -10.02 3.02 30.72
C ASP A 520 -10.00 2.18 31.98
N ASP A 521 -8.81 1.74 32.40
CA ASP A 521 -8.60 0.92 33.59
C ASP A 521 -8.37 1.74 34.87
N ALA A 522 -8.41 3.08 34.79
CA ALA A 522 -8.25 3.94 35.95
C ALA A 522 -9.36 3.64 36.96
N LEU A 523 -8.95 3.26 38.17
CA LEU A 523 -9.86 3.09 39.30
C LEU A 523 -10.20 4.47 39.89
N LEU A 524 -11.48 4.79 39.95
CA LEU A 524 -11.95 6.13 40.29
C LEU A 524 -12.42 6.20 41.74
N ARG A 525 -12.06 7.27 42.44
CA ARG A 525 -12.54 7.57 43.79
C ARG A 525 -12.98 9.02 43.92
N ALA A 526 -13.93 9.28 44.80
CA ALA A 526 -14.35 10.65 45.10
C ALA A 526 -13.19 11.44 45.74
N GLY A 527 -12.91 12.62 45.22
CA GLY A 527 -11.94 13.57 45.75
C GLY A 527 -12.54 14.50 46.80
N GLY A 528 -11.85 15.60 47.08
CA GLY A 528 -12.24 16.59 48.08
C GLY A 528 -13.25 17.65 47.61
N ALA A 529 -13.38 17.85 46.29
CA ALA A 529 -14.31 18.82 45.73
C ALA A 529 -15.70 18.23 45.44
N ARG A 530 -16.70 19.09 45.32
CA ARG A 530 -18.05 18.68 44.89
C ARG A 530 -18.09 18.63 43.36
N PRO A 531 -18.67 17.57 42.76
CA PRO A 531 -18.76 17.45 41.31
C PRO A 531 -19.67 18.53 40.71
N THR A 532 -19.23 19.14 39.63
CA THR A 532 -20.02 20.07 38.82
C THR A 532 -20.27 19.51 37.41
N ALA A 533 -21.24 20.08 36.69
CA ALA A 533 -21.46 19.72 35.29
C ALA A 533 -20.64 20.65 34.37
N PRO A 534 -20.00 20.14 33.29
CA PRO A 534 -19.44 20.98 32.23
C PRO A 534 -20.50 21.93 31.66
N GLU A 535 -20.08 23.11 31.16
CA GLU A 535 -21.01 24.13 30.64
C GLU A 535 -21.95 23.63 29.53
N THR A 536 -21.51 22.63 28.76
CA THR A 536 -22.26 22.02 27.66
C THR A 536 -23.20 20.91 28.11
N GLU A 537 -23.04 20.39 29.33
CA GLU A 537 -23.83 19.29 29.85
C GLU A 537 -25.02 19.80 30.67
N ARG A 538 -26.23 19.51 30.19
CA ARG A 538 -27.50 19.98 30.80
C ARG A 538 -28.31 18.86 31.42
N ASP A 539 -27.92 17.61 31.19
CA ASP A 539 -28.58 16.42 31.71
C ASP A 539 -28.11 16.14 33.14
N GLY A 540 -28.81 16.74 34.11
CA GLY A 540 -28.51 16.51 35.52
C GLY A 540 -28.73 15.06 35.98
N GLU A 541 -29.51 14.25 35.26
CA GLU A 541 -29.70 12.84 35.59
C GLU A 541 -28.49 12.00 35.18
N LEU A 542 -27.92 12.26 34.01
CA LEU A 542 -26.64 11.69 33.59
C LEU A 542 -25.56 11.98 34.62
N VAL A 543 -25.40 13.24 35.02
CA VAL A 543 -24.40 13.68 36.01
C VAL A 543 -24.55 12.91 37.32
N ARG A 544 -25.79 12.76 37.84
CA ARG A 544 -26.05 11.99 39.07
C ARG A 544 -25.76 10.50 38.91
N THR A 545 -26.12 9.92 37.77
CA THR A 545 -25.98 8.48 37.50
C THR A 545 -24.51 8.09 37.39
N VAL A 546 -23.72 8.85 36.61
CA VAL A 546 -22.27 8.63 36.48
C VAL A 546 -21.60 8.88 37.84
N TRP A 547 -21.98 9.91 38.59
CA TRP A 547 -21.43 10.20 39.91
C TRP A 547 -21.67 9.07 40.92
N ALA A 548 -22.88 8.50 40.92
CA ALA A 548 -23.21 7.36 41.78
C ALA A 548 -22.34 6.14 41.45
N ARG A 549 -22.04 5.90 40.17
CA ARG A 549 -21.17 4.81 39.73
C ARG A 549 -19.73 5.00 40.20
N VAL A 550 -19.15 6.17 39.97
CA VAL A 550 -17.74 6.44 40.36
C VAL A 550 -17.54 6.47 41.87
N ARG A 551 -18.53 6.94 42.65
CA ARG A 551 -18.49 6.84 44.13
C ARG A 551 -18.44 5.39 44.64
N GLY A 552 -18.93 4.45 43.85
CA GLY A 552 -18.87 3.02 44.13
C GLY A 552 -17.51 2.36 43.88
N GLY A 553 -16.48 3.13 43.47
CA GLY A 553 -15.16 2.59 43.16
C GLY A 553 -15.08 1.91 41.79
N ALA A 554 -15.80 2.43 40.80
CA ALA A 554 -15.81 1.90 39.44
C ALA A 554 -14.55 2.26 38.67
N ARG A 555 -14.18 1.46 37.65
CA ARG A 555 -13.22 1.90 36.64
C ARG A 555 -13.88 2.86 35.66
N ALA A 556 -13.08 3.66 34.97
CA ALA A 556 -13.59 4.57 33.95
C ALA A 556 -14.43 3.85 32.88
N ARG A 557 -13.97 2.70 32.39
CA ARG A 557 -14.72 1.86 31.43
C ARG A 557 -16.06 1.36 31.97
N ASP A 558 -16.16 1.10 33.27
CA ASP A 558 -17.40 0.61 33.89
C ASP A 558 -18.48 1.71 33.95
N CYS A 559 -18.12 2.95 33.61
CA CYS A 559 -19.00 4.09 33.52
C CYS A 559 -19.58 4.26 32.11
N ASP A 560 -18.94 3.75 31.06
CA ASP A 560 -19.35 3.96 29.66
C ASP A 560 -20.76 3.45 29.36
N GLU A 561 -21.18 2.44 30.13
CA GLU A 561 -22.47 1.78 29.92
C GLU A 561 -23.58 2.22 30.89
N VAL A 562 -23.35 3.21 31.77
CA VAL A 562 -24.33 3.51 32.85
C VAL A 562 -25.58 4.25 32.40
N ALA A 563 -25.52 4.94 31.27
CA ALA A 563 -26.63 5.71 30.71
C ALA A 563 -26.67 5.57 29.18
N PRO A 564 -27.83 5.65 28.53
CA PRO A 564 -27.97 5.49 27.07
C PRO A 564 -27.52 6.75 26.31
N VAL A 565 -26.29 7.19 26.53
CA VAL A 565 -25.64 8.34 25.88
C VAL A 565 -24.33 7.91 25.23
N ASP A 566 -23.80 8.74 24.33
CA ASP A 566 -22.49 8.50 23.72
C ASP A 566 -21.34 8.59 24.74
N LEU A 567 -20.25 7.89 24.41
CA LEU A 567 -19.08 7.73 25.27
C LEU A 567 -18.34 9.06 25.46
N TYR A 568 -18.36 9.94 24.46
CA TYR A 568 -17.82 11.29 24.58
C TYR A 568 -18.38 12.05 25.79
N ARG A 569 -19.71 12.10 25.97
CA ARG A 569 -20.33 12.81 27.11
C ARG A 569 -19.91 12.26 28.47
N ILE A 570 -19.85 10.94 28.60
CA ILE A 570 -19.44 10.30 29.86
C ILE A 570 -17.97 10.59 30.15
N ARG A 571 -17.09 10.43 29.15
CA ARG A 571 -15.64 10.61 29.35
C ARG A 571 -15.23 12.06 29.55
N THR A 572 -15.87 13.03 28.89
CA THR A 572 -15.62 14.45 29.19
C THR A 572 -16.10 14.82 30.60
N LEU A 573 -17.20 14.24 31.09
CA LEU A 573 -17.65 14.44 32.47
C LEU A 573 -16.62 13.90 33.49
N LEU A 574 -16.09 12.69 33.27
CA LEU A 574 -15.03 12.14 34.12
C LEU A 574 -13.76 13.00 34.11
N ALA A 575 -13.31 13.41 32.92
CA ALA A 575 -12.14 14.27 32.75
C ALA A 575 -12.32 15.63 33.44
N HIS A 576 -13.52 16.22 33.34
CA HIS A 576 -13.88 17.46 34.03
C HIS A 576 -13.77 17.31 35.55
N TRP A 577 -14.34 16.24 36.11
CA TRP A 577 -14.27 15.98 37.55
C TRP A 577 -12.86 15.73 38.07
N VAL A 578 -12.00 15.10 37.26
CA VAL A 578 -10.57 14.97 37.58
C VAL A 578 -9.89 16.34 37.55
N GLY A 579 -10.19 17.17 36.55
CA GLY A 579 -9.63 18.53 36.42
C GLY A 579 -9.98 19.46 37.59
N GLU A 580 -11.19 19.35 38.15
CA GLU A 580 -11.63 20.16 39.30
C GLU A 580 -11.37 19.52 40.67
N GLY A 581 -10.77 18.31 40.70
CA GLY A 581 -10.47 17.58 41.94
C GLY A 581 -11.69 16.99 42.66
N ALA A 582 -12.83 16.89 41.98
CA ALA A 582 -14.00 16.16 42.48
C ALA A 582 -13.82 14.64 42.35
N LEU A 583 -13.00 14.21 41.39
CA LEU A 583 -12.64 12.82 41.16
C LEU A 583 -11.12 12.64 41.17
N GLU A 584 -10.65 11.55 41.75
CA GLU A 584 -9.23 11.20 41.76
C GLU A 584 -9.02 9.82 41.13
N ILE A 585 -7.89 9.67 40.44
CA ILE A 585 -7.43 8.38 39.92
C ILE A 585 -6.62 7.72 41.04
N ALA A 586 -7.10 6.58 41.53
CA ALA A 586 -6.38 5.83 42.55
C ALA A 586 -5.05 5.31 41.96
N PRO A 587 -3.94 5.37 42.73
CA PRO A 587 -2.69 4.79 42.30
C PRO A 587 -2.88 3.28 42.07
N GLU A 588 -2.26 2.75 41.02
CA GLU A 588 -2.22 1.31 40.79
C GLU A 588 -1.75 0.60 42.06
N PRO A 589 -2.38 -0.52 42.47
CA PRO A 589 -1.82 -1.32 43.53
C PRO A 589 -0.40 -1.71 43.11
N ALA A 590 0.59 -1.39 43.94
CA ALA A 590 1.96 -1.81 43.71
C ALA A 590 1.94 -3.31 43.44
N ALA A 591 2.46 -3.72 42.28
CA ALA A 591 2.54 -5.12 41.91
C ALA A 591 3.31 -5.88 43.02
N PRO A 592 2.85 -7.09 43.41
CA PRO A 592 3.53 -7.88 44.43
C PRO A 592 4.96 -8.28 44.04
#